data_AF-A0A7J8PAH5-F1
#
_entry.id   AF-A0A7J8PAH5-F1
#
_cell.length_a   1.000
_cell.length_b   1.000
_cell.length_c   1.000
_cell.angle_alpha   90.00
_cell.angle_beta   90.00
_cell.angle_gamma   90.00
#
_symmetry.space_group_name_H-M   'P 1'
#
loop_
_entity.id
_entity.type
_entity.pdbx_description
1 polymer ?
#
loop_
_entity_poly.entity_id
_entity_poly.type
_entity_poly.pdbx_seq_one_letter_code
_entity_poly.pdbx_strand_id
1 'polypeptide(L)'
;VSIELLRRKSVLLLISDLQIPEKELIILEQIYNESRVQPTRIESQYEVIWIPIVDRSSTFDDTMRKQFESLQAMMPWYSVGHPSMIQPAVMRYIKELTDRKFICLYGGEDMNWIRKFTTTAKAVAKTANIELEMLYVGKSNPRERVRRNMTNIELENLSHTLSDISLIWFFWVRLESMWHSRAQHGVTVRNDLIMQEILTMLGFDGSDQGWAVISRGADEMARAKAETFLKSLEEYTAWEAAAAEKGFIPALNDHFRSLRTEHHCNRLTLPGISVAEIGSIKDTVVCVDCGKPMEALLMFRCCTD
;
A
#
# COMPACT_ATOMS: atom_id res chain seq x y z
N VAL A 1 20.60 20.83 -1.46
CA VAL A 1 19.88 21.11 -0.19
C VAL A 1 20.82 20.83 0.96
N SER A 2 20.97 21.73 1.93
CA SER A 2 21.76 21.44 3.13
C SER A 2 21.02 20.40 3.97
N ILE A 3 21.69 19.31 4.37
CA ILE A 3 21.14 18.26 5.25
C ILE A 3 20.66 18.86 6.58
N GLU A 4 21.22 20.00 6.98
CA GLU A 4 20.82 20.72 8.21
C GLU A 4 19.35 21.14 8.21
N LEU A 5 18.75 21.41 7.04
CA LEU A 5 17.33 21.76 6.91
C LEU A 5 16.38 20.58 7.20
N LEU A 6 16.91 19.36 7.17
CA LEU A 6 16.19 18.10 7.41
C LEU A 6 16.43 17.59 8.84
N ARG A 7 17.27 18.27 9.62
CA ARG A 7 17.63 17.82 10.97
C ARG A 7 16.40 17.83 11.86
N ARG A 8 16.16 16.71 12.55
CA ARG A 8 14.99 16.47 13.44
C ARG A 8 13.64 16.45 12.72
N LYS A 9 13.62 16.29 11.39
CA LYS A 9 12.39 16.05 10.63
C LYS A 9 12.31 14.59 10.22
N SER A 10 11.10 14.04 10.14
CA SER A 10 10.88 12.77 9.45
C SER A 10 11.10 12.98 7.94
N VAL A 11 11.71 12.02 7.27
CA VAL A 11 12.01 12.14 5.84
C VAL A 11 11.44 10.94 5.11
N LEU A 12 10.61 11.21 4.10
CA LEU A 12 10.12 10.22 3.16
C LEU A 12 11.00 10.25 1.90
N LEU A 13 11.51 9.08 1.53
CA LEU A 13 12.33 8.94 0.33
C LEU A 13 11.45 8.48 -0.83
N LEU A 14 11.32 9.33 -1.85
CA LEU A 14 10.77 8.94 -3.14
C LEU A 14 11.92 8.40 -3.97
N ILE A 15 11.98 7.09 -4.17
CA ILE A 15 13.05 6.42 -4.94
C ILE A 15 12.43 5.88 -6.21
N SER A 16 12.87 6.38 -7.36
CA SER A 16 12.31 6.00 -8.66
C SER A 16 13.34 6.21 -9.76
N ASP A 17 13.09 5.67 -10.95
CA ASP A 17 13.75 6.12 -12.16
C ASP A 17 13.14 7.45 -12.66
N LEU A 18 13.47 7.83 -13.90
CA LEU A 18 12.93 9.04 -14.55
C LEU A 18 11.56 8.81 -15.22
N GLN A 19 11.02 7.58 -15.19
CA GLN A 19 9.76 7.23 -15.85
C GLN A 19 8.58 7.28 -14.88
N ILE A 20 8.50 8.36 -14.10
CA ILE A 20 7.38 8.57 -13.18
C ILE A 20 6.18 9.09 -13.96
N PRO A 21 5.02 8.41 -13.94
CA PRO A 21 3.82 8.91 -14.59
C PRO A 21 3.38 10.25 -13.97
N GLU A 22 3.07 11.25 -14.81
CA GLU A 22 2.63 12.58 -14.37
C GLU A 22 1.44 12.51 -13.41
N LYS A 23 0.48 11.62 -13.70
CA LYS A 23 -0.69 11.38 -12.83
C LYS A 23 -0.32 10.96 -11.41
N GLU A 24 0.80 10.25 -11.22
CA GLU A 24 1.26 9.81 -9.90
C GLU A 24 1.94 10.95 -9.15
N LEU A 25 2.70 11.79 -9.87
CA LEU A 25 3.31 12.99 -9.30
C LEU A 25 2.26 13.98 -8.80
N ILE A 26 1.19 14.19 -9.56
CA ILE A 26 0.08 15.07 -9.15
C ILE A 26 -0.55 14.57 -7.84
N ILE A 27 -0.76 13.25 -7.71
CA ILE A 27 -1.30 12.67 -6.47
C ILE A 27 -0.34 12.89 -5.30
N LEU A 28 0.96 12.65 -5.50
CA LEU A 28 1.98 12.87 -4.47
C LEU A 28 2.07 14.36 -4.08
N GLU A 29 2.00 15.27 -5.05
CA GLU A 29 1.94 16.72 -4.83
C GLU A 29 0.73 17.10 -3.99
N GLN A 30 -0.45 16.58 -4.32
CA GLN A 30 -1.65 16.84 -3.54
C GLN A 30 -1.51 16.36 -2.09
N ILE A 31 -1.04 15.11 -1.89
CA ILE A 31 -0.81 14.53 -0.56
C ILE A 31 0.17 15.37 0.26
N TYR A 32 1.26 15.82 -0.39
CA TYR A 32 2.27 16.66 0.22
C TYR A 32 1.70 18.03 0.59
N ASN A 33 1.00 18.69 -0.32
CA ASN A 33 0.41 20.02 -0.09
C ASN A 33 -0.65 19.99 1.00
N GLU A 34 -1.52 18.97 1.05
CA GLU A 34 -2.49 18.78 2.12
C GLU A 34 -1.83 18.72 3.50
N SER A 35 -0.65 18.09 3.59
CA SER A 35 0.12 18.06 4.84
C SER A 35 0.59 19.47 5.25
N ARG A 36 0.90 20.34 4.30
CA ARG A 36 1.37 21.71 4.57
C ARG A 36 0.26 22.65 5.05
N VAL A 37 -1.00 22.35 4.76
CA VAL A 37 -2.16 23.12 5.25
C VAL A 37 -2.33 22.98 6.77
N GLN A 38 -1.95 21.85 7.35
CA GLN A 38 -2.09 21.57 8.78
C GLN A 38 -0.76 21.10 9.41
N PRO A 39 0.28 21.96 9.44
CA PRO A 39 1.65 21.57 9.75
C PRO A 39 1.89 21.17 11.20
N THR A 40 0.96 21.50 12.11
CA THR A 40 1.02 21.12 13.52
C THR A 40 0.69 19.65 13.76
N ARG A 41 0.06 18.98 12.80
CA ARG A 41 -0.30 17.57 12.93
C ARG A 41 0.91 16.66 12.75
N ILE A 42 0.96 15.59 13.53
CA ILE A 42 2.09 14.65 13.51
C ILE A 42 2.29 14.04 12.11
N GLU A 43 1.21 13.75 11.38
CA GLU A 43 1.29 13.21 10.02
C GLU A 43 1.83 14.19 8.97
N SER A 44 1.97 15.46 9.33
CA SER A 44 2.45 16.53 8.44
C SER A 44 3.91 16.90 8.67
N GLN A 45 4.55 16.28 9.67
CA GLN A 45 5.94 16.55 10.06
C GLN A 45 6.95 15.71 9.26
N TYR A 46 6.73 15.58 7.95
CA TYR A 46 7.67 14.93 7.05
C TYR A 46 8.10 15.85 5.91
N GLU A 47 9.32 15.65 5.43
CA GLU A 47 9.83 16.20 4.18
C GLU A 47 9.97 15.06 3.17
N VAL A 48 9.72 15.35 1.89
CA VAL A 48 9.97 14.38 0.82
C VAL A 48 11.30 14.70 0.16
N ILE A 49 12.08 13.67 -0.13
CA ILE A 49 13.31 13.77 -0.92
C ILE A 49 13.23 12.80 -2.07
N TRP A 50 13.30 13.30 -3.30
CA TRP A 50 13.42 12.49 -4.49
C TRP A 50 14.86 12.07 -4.74
N ILE A 51 15.06 10.75 -4.87
CA ILE A 51 16.31 10.08 -5.20
C ILE A 51 16.16 9.45 -6.60
N PRO A 52 16.66 10.09 -7.66
CA PRO A 52 16.58 9.59 -9.02
C PRO A 52 17.57 8.44 -9.25
N ILE A 53 17.06 7.23 -9.43
CA ILE A 53 17.87 6.04 -9.76
C ILE A 53 18.00 5.94 -11.27
N VAL A 54 19.16 6.31 -11.78
CA VAL A 54 19.50 6.19 -13.20
C VAL A 54 20.61 5.16 -13.39
N ASP A 55 20.37 4.18 -14.25
CA ASP A 55 21.40 3.19 -14.57
C ASP A 55 22.59 3.86 -15.27
N ARG A 56 23.78 3.70 -14.68
CA ARG A 56 25.03 4.23 -15.22
C ARG A 56 25.54 3.46 -16.44
N SER A 57 24.92 2.31 -16.77
CA SER A 57 25.18 1.61 -18.03
C SER A 57 24.69 2.41 -19.24
N SER A 58 23.68 3.25 -19.05
CA SER A 58 23.20 4.22 -20.04
C SER A 58 23.94 5.56 -19.91
N THR A 59 24.25 6.18 -21.05
CA THR A 59 24.76 7.56 -21.07
C THR A 59 23.64 8.50 -20.62
N PHE A 60 23.88 9.27 -19.56
CA PHE A 60 22.97 10.35 -19.17
C PHE A 60 23.04 11.47 -20.22
N ASP A 61 22.15 11.38 -21.20
CA ASP A 61 22.13 12.27 -22.36
C ASP A 61 21.28 13.52 -22.11
N ASP A 62 21.25 14.42 -23.10
CA ASP A 62 20.47 15.66 -23.02
C ASP A 62 18.95 15.42 -22.90
N THR A 63 18.46 14.26 -23.35
CA THR A 63 17.04 13.89 -23.24
C THR A 63 16.69 13.54 -21.80
N MET A 64 17.48 12.67 -21.17
CA MET A 64 17.34 12.28 -19.76
C MET A 64 17.54 13.49 -18.85
N ARG A 65 18.46 14.39 -19.19
CA ARG A 65 18.66 15.65 -18.47
C ARG A 65 17.43 16.53 -18.50
N LYS A 66 16.83 16.77 -19.67
CA LYS A 66 15.60 17.57 -19.79
C LYS A 66 14.43 16.93 -19.02
N GLN A 67 14.30 15.61 -19.09
CA GLN A 67 13.28 14.87 -18.33
C GLN A 67 13.48 15.05 -16.82
N PHE A 68 14.72 14.89 -16.34
CA PHE A 68 15.07 15.11 -14.94
C PHE A 68 14.76 16.53 -14.47
N GLU A 69 15.19 17.55 -15.22
CA GLU A 69 14.92 18.96 -14.90
C GLU A 69 13.41 19.26 -14.90
N SER A 70 12.65 18.68 -15.85
CA SER A 70 11.18 18.81 -15.89
C SER A 70 10.52 18.19 -14.66
N LEU A 71 10.96 17.00 -14.25
CA LEU A 71 10.45 16.33 -13.04
C LEU A 71 10.77 17.15 -11.80
N GLN A 72 12.01 17.63 -11.66
CA GLN A 72 12.39 18.49 -10.54
C GLN A 72 11.56 19.76 -10.46
N ALA A 73 11.25 20.39 -11.60
CA ALA A 73 10.46 21.62 -11.65
C ALA A 73 9.00 21.43 -11.19
N MET A 74 8.44 20.24 -11.37
CA MET A 74 7.08 19.90 -10.92
C MET A 74 7.01 19.49 -9.44
N MET A 75 8.14 19.15 -8.81
CA MET A 75 8.14 18.65 -7.44
C MET A 75 8.19 19.80 -6.41
N PRO A 76 7.19 19.92 -5.51
CA PRO A 76 7.21 20.93 -4.45
C PRO A 76 8.16 20.58 -3.28
N TRP A 77 8.83 19.42 -3.36
CA TRP A 77 9.72 18.88 -2.33
C TRP A 77 11.18 18.81 -2.81
N TYR A 78 12.08 18.30 -1.96
CA TYR A 78 13.51 18.30 -2.23
C TYR A 78 13.92 17.20 -3.21
N SER A 79 15.00 17.42 -3.96
CA SER A 79 15.59 16.41 -4.85
C SER A 79 17.11 16.39 -4.71
N VAL A 80 17.72 15.22 -4.93
CA VAL A 80 19.16 15.12 -5.16
C VAL A 80 19.50 15.87 -6.45
N GLY A 81 20.46 16.80 -6.37
CA GLY A 81 20.73 17.77 -7.44
C GLY A 81 21.15 17.16 -8.79
N HIS A 82 21.72 15.95 -8.79
CA HIS A 82 22.04 15.23 -10.02
C HIS A 82 22.19 13.71 -9.74
N PRO A 83 21.74 12.80 -10.62
CA PRO A 83 21.88 11.34 -10.41
C PRO A 83 23.32 10.86 -10.18
N SER A 84 24.32 11.53 -10.77
CA SER A 84 25.75 11.20 -10.59
C SER A 84 26.24 11.35 -9.15
N MET A 85 25.54 12.14 -8.31
CA MET A 85 25.87 12.32 -6.89
C MET A 85 25.58 11.08 -6.06
N ILE A 86 24.72 10.19 -6.55
CA ILE A 86 24.35 8.95 -5.85
C ILE A 86 25.43 7.90 -6.13
N GLN A 87 26.16 7.51 -5.09
CA GLN A 87 27.24 6.54 -5.24
C GLN A 87 26.72 5.17 -5.72
N PRO A 88 27.48 4.45 -6.57
CA PRO A 88 27.08 3.13 -7.05
C PRO A 88 26.74 2.12 -5.95
N ALA A 89 27.44 2.18 -4.82
CA ALA A 89 27.16 1.33 -3.67
C ALA A 89 25.75 1.58 -3.09
N VAL A 90 25.28 2.83 -3.08
CA VAL A 90 23.94 3.20 -2.60
C VAL A 90 22.87 2.67 -3.55
N MET A 91 23.06 2.84 -4.87
CA MET A 91 22.12 2.30 -5.86
C MET A 91 22.02 0.78 -5.79
N ARG A 92 23.16 0.09 -5.67
CA ARG A 92 23.19 -1.37 -5.50
C ARG A 92 22.45 -1.80 -4.22
N TYR A 93 22.70 -1.10 -3.11
CA TYR A 93 22.05 -1.39 -1.84
C TYR A 93 20.53 -1.18 -1.90
N ILE A 94 20.06 -0.06 -2.48
CA ILE A 94 18.63 0.21 -2.68
C ILE A 94 17.98 -0.91 -3.49
N LYS A 95 18.59 -1.28 -4.63
CA LYS A 95 18.08 -2.35 -5.49
C LYS A 95 18.05 -3.70 -4.77
N GLU A 96 19.11 -4.03 -4.03
CA GLU A 96 19.18 -5.27 -3.26
C GLU A 96 18.13 -5.33 -2.15
N LEU A 97 17.87 -4.21 -1.46
CA LEU A 97 16.81 -4.10 -0.46
C LEU A 97 15.42 -4.29 -1.06
N THR A 98 15.13 -3.63 -2.18
CA THR A 98 13.79 -3.67 -2.80
C THR A 98 13.48 -5.03 -3.41
N ASP A 99 14.49 -5.72 -3.95
CA ASP A 99 14.28 -6.96 -4.71
C ASP A 99 14.23 -8.21 -3.81
N ARG A 100 14.85 -8.16 -2.63
CA ARG A 100 14.97 -9.30 -1.69
C ARG A 100 13.88 -9.37 -0.64
N LYS A 101 13.48 -8.23 -0.08
CA LYS A 101 12.58 -8.20 1.07
C LYS A 101 11.12 -8.26 0.62
N PHE A 102 10.38 -9.14 1.26
CA PHE A 102 8.93 -9.18 1.16
C PHE A 102 8.35 -8.34 2.28
N ILE A 103 7.48 -7.40 1.93
CA ILE A 103 6.78 -6.55 2.90
C ILE A 103 5.33 -7.02 2.95
N CYS A 104 4.88 -7.44 4.13
CA CYS A 104 3.50 -7.83 4.37
C CYS A 104 2.81 -6.82 5.29
N LEU A 105 1.87 -6.07 4.73
CA LEU A 105 0.94 -5.24 5.48
C LEU A 105 -0.29 -6.07 5.82
N TYR A 106 -0.73 -6.03 7.07
CA TYR A 106 -1.94 -6.75 7.47
C TYR A 106 -2.75 -6.00 8.51
N GLY A 107 -4.04 -6.30 8.60
CA GLY A 107 -4.95 -5.62 9.50
C GLY A 107 -6.15 -6.47 9.87
N GLY A 108 -6.94 -6.02 10.84
CA GLY A 108 -8.02 -6.81 11.45
C GLY A 108 -8.14 -6.59 12.94
N GLU A 109 -9.27 -6.94 13.53
CA GLU A 109 -9.46 -6.85 15.00
C GLU A 109 -9.34 -8.20 15.72
N ASP A 110 -9.42 -9.32 14.98
CA ASP A 110 -9.37 -10.65 15.56
C ASP A 110 -7.93 -11.06 15.93
N MET A 111 -7.62 -11.00 17.22
CA MET A 111 -6.30 -11.36 17.75
C MET A 111 -5.95 -12.84 17.54
N ASN A 112 -6.94 -13.75 17.52
CA ASN A 112 -6.66 -15.17 17.27
C ASN A 112 -6.23 -15.37 15.82
N TRP A 113 -6.92 -14.71 14.89
CA TRP A 113 -6.49 -14.68 13.49
C TRP A 113 -5.12 -14.05 13.34
N ILE A 114 -4.84 -12.90 13.97
CA ILE A 114 -3.54 -12.21 13.90
C ILE A 114 -2.39 -13.13 14.35
N ARG A 115 -2.52 -13.81 15.49
CA ARG A 115 -1.50 -14.76 15.99
C ARG A 115 -1.30 -15.91 15.00
N LYS A 116 -2.39 -16.52 14.55
CA LYS A 116 -2.34 -17.67 13.64
C LYS A 116 -1.73 -17.27 12.30
N PHE A 117 -2.13 -16.13 11.75
CA PHE A 117 -1.63 -15.59 10.50
C PHE A 117 -0.13 -15.27 10.56
N THR A 118 0.31 -14.49 11.54
CA THR A 118 1.74 -14.11 11.69
C THR A 118 2.63 -15.33 11.91
N THR A 119 2.21 -16.29 12.73
CA THR A 119 2.95 -17.54 12.94
C THR A 119 3.06 -18.36 11.66
N THR A 120 1.95 -18.52 10.93
CA THR A 120 1.92 -19.29 9.67
C THR A 120 2.73 -18.61 8.58
N ALA A 121 2.59 -17.30 8.42
CA ALA A 121 3.34 -16.51 7.45
C ALA A 121 4.85 -16.59 7.69
N LYS A 122 5.31 -16.47 8.95
CA LYS A 122 6.73 -16.64 9.31
C LYS A 122 7.23 -18.07 9.04
N ALA A 123 6.40 -19.08 9.32
CA ALA A 123 6.76 -20.47 9.04
C ALA A 123 6.91 -20.73 7.53
N VAL A 124 5.94 -20.27 6.72
CA VAL A 124 6.01 -20.35 5.26
C VAL A 124 7.20 -19.56 4.72
N ALA A 125 7.46 -18.36 5.25
CA ALA A 125 8.60 -17.56 4.83
C ALA A 125 9.94 -18.27 5.06
N LYS A 126 10.07 -18.96 6.20
CA LYS A 126 11.25 -19.78 6.51
C LYS A 126 11.38 -20.97 5.56
N THR A 127 10.28 -21.66 5.25
CA THR A 127 10.29 -22.80 4.30
C THR A 127 10.61 -22.36 2.88
N ALA A 128 10.00 -21.26 2.43
CA ALA A 128 10.21 -20.66 1.11
C ALA A 128 11.57 -19.94 0.98
N ASN A 129 12.34 -19.83 2.07
CA ASN A 129 13.60 -19.11 2.16
C ASN A 129 13.49 -17.63 1.68
N ILE A 130 12.43 -16.95 2.13
CA ILE A 130 12.18 -15.53 1.83
C ILE A 130 12.39 -14.65 3.07
N GLU A 131 12.90 -13.44 2.87
CA GLU A 131 13.05 -12.45 3.94
C GLU A 131 11.74 -11.66 4.09
N LEU A 132 10.91 -12.05 5.05
CA LEU A 132 9.58 -11.46 5.29
C LEU A 132 9.61 -10.45 6.44
N GLU A 133 9.25 -9.20 6.14
CA GLU A 133 8.96 -8.14 7.10
C GLU A 133 7.45 -7.92 7.19
N MET A 134 6.91 -7.92 8.41
CA MET A 134 5.47 -7.78 8.63
C MET A 134 5.16 -6.50 9.40
N LEU A 135 4.15 -5.74 8.96
CA LEU A 135 3.67 -4.53 9.61
C LEU A 135 2.15 -4.59 9.81
N TYR A 136 1.72 -4.36 11.04
CA TYR A 136 0.30 -4.27 11.37
C TYR A 136 -0.24 -2.85 11.12
N VAL A 137 -1.30 -2.75 10.30
CA VAL A 137 -1.92 -1.50 9.82
C VAL A 137 -3.40 -1.42 10.21
N GLY A 138 -3.92 -2.36 11.02
CA GLY A 138 -5.25 -2.25 11.64
C GLY A 138 -6.44 -2.08 10.66
N LYS A 139 -7.39 -1.22 11.03
CA LYS A 139 -8.62 -0.90 10.28
C LYS A 139 -8.87 0.62 10.28
N SER A 140 -9.76 1.09 9.40
CA SER A 140 -10.05 2.53 9.18
C SER A 140 -10.59 3.23 10.42
N ASN A 141 -11.24 2.49 11.33
CA ASN A 141 -11.74 3.01 12.58
C ASN A 141 -10.95 2.40 13.75
N PRO A 142 -9.70 2.86 14.00
CA PRO A 142 -8.90 2.30 15.06
C PRO A 142 -9.45 2.71 16.43
N ARG A 143 -10.11 1.75 17.10
CA ARG A 143 -10.67 1.89 18.45
C ARG A 143 -9.78 1.25 19.50
N GLU A 144 -10.28 1.17 20.74
CA GLU A 144 -9.59 0.52 21.86
C GLU A 144 -9.10 -0.91 21.55
N ARG A 145 -9.87 -1.65 20.74
CA ARG A 145 -9.46 -2.99 20.26
C ARG A 145 -8.17 -2.98 19.45
N VAL A 146 -8.02 -2.02 18.52
CA VAL A 146 -6.82 -1.90 17.70
C VAL A 146 -5.61 -1.53 18.57
N ARG A 147 -5.81 -0.62 19.54
CA ARG A 147 -4.78 -0.26 20.54
C ARG A 147 -4.30 -1.50 21.30
N ARG A 148 -5.24 -2.28 21.84
CA ARG A 148 -4.94 -3.52 22.57
C ARG A 148 -4.21 -4.54 21.71
N ASN A 149 -4.62 -4.68 20.44
CA ASN A 149 -3.94 -5.58 19.49
C ASN A 149 -2.50 -5.14 19.25
N MET A 150 -2.22 -3.85 19.05
CA MET A 150 -0.85 -3.34 18.89
C MET A 150 0.02 -3.71 20.09
N THR A 151 -0.46 -3.48 21.31
CA THR A 151 0.27 -3.86 22.54
C THR A 151 0.55 -5.36 22.60
N ASN A 152 -0.44 -6.21 22.27
CA ASN A 152 -0.22 -7.66 22.26
C ASN A 152 0.78 -8.09 21.18
N ILE A 153 0.73 -7.49 19.99
CA ILE A 153 1.65 -7.77 18.88
C ILE A 153 3.09 -7.46 19.26
N GLU A 154 3.33 -6.34 19.93
CA GLU A 154 4.64 -5.94 20.45
C GLU A 154 5.11 -6.89 21.57
N LEU A 155 4.26 -7.19 22.56
CA LEU A 155 4.58 -8.09 23.67
C LEU A 155 4.90 -9.51 23.21
N GLU A 156 4.18 -10.00 22.20
CA GLU A 156 4.35 -11.35 21.64
C GLU A 156 5.38 -11.39 20.48
N ASN A 157 5.97 -10.24 20.11
CA ASN A 157 6.91 -10.08 19.00
C ASN A 157 6.40 -10.70 17.67
N LEU A 158 5.11 -10.47 17.38
CA LEU A 158 4.46 -11.05 16.20
C LEU A 158 4.86 -10.32 14.92
N SER A 159 4.99 -9.00 14.96
CA SER A 159 5.37 -8.16 13.81
C SER A 159 5.77 -6.77 14.29
N HIS A 160 6.13 -5.89 13.34
CA HIS A 160 6.22 -4.46 13.61
C HIS A 160 4.82 -3.85 13.74
N THR A 161 4.74 -2.76 14.50
CA THR A 161 3.56 -1.92 14.68
C THR A 161 3.92 -0.47 14.34
N LEU A 162 2.91 0.32 13.98
CA LEU A 162 3.09 1.76 13.88
C LEU A 162 3.22 2.37 15.28
N SER A 163 4.10 3.35 15.45
CA SER A 163 4.39 3.95 16.76
C SER A 163 3.23 4.73 17.37
N ASP A 164 2.26 5.14 16.55
CA ASP A 164 1.07 5.89 16.97
C ASP A 164 -0.16 5.33 16.24
N ILE A 165 -1.23 5.05 17.00
CA ILE A 165 -2.52 4.58 16.48
C ILE A 165 -3.13 5.54 15.46
N SER A 166 -2.83 6.84 15.55
CA SER A 166 -3.28 7.85 14.61
C SER A 166 -2.74 7.58 13.21
N LEU A 167 -1.52 7.01 13.08
CA LEU A 167 -0.94 6.63 11.78
C LEU A 167 -1.74 5.55 11.06
N ILE A 168 -2.44 4.67 11.80
CA ILE A 168 -3.37 3.71 11.21
C ILE A 168 -4.54 4.46 10.57
N TRP A 169 -5.17 5.39 11.30
CA TRP A 169 -6.25 6.20 10.74
C TRP A 169 -5.79 6.95 9.48
N PHE A 170 -4.61 7.56 9.53
CA PHE A 170 -4.05 8.27 8.38
C PHE A 170 -3.79 7.38 7.18
N PHE A 171 -3.32 6.15 7.36
CA PHE A 171 -3.16 5.21 6.26
C PHE A 171 -4.46 5.05 5.46
N TRP A 172 -5.59 4.88 6.16
CA TRP A 172 -6.90 4.71 5.54
C TRP A 172 -7.45 5.99 4.92
N VAL A 173 -7.34 7.13 5.61
CA VAL A 173 -7.73 8.43 5.05
C VAL A 173 -6.95 8.75 3.78
N ARG A 174 -5.66 8.41 3.72
CA ARG A 174 -4.86 8.62 2.50
C ARG A 174 -5.34 7.76 1.34
N LEU A 175 -5.77 6.52 1.59
CA LEU A 175 -6.41 5.68 0.56
C LEU A 175 -7.72 6.32 0.05
N GLU A 176 -8.54 6.85 0.95
CA GLU A 176 -9.76 7.57 0.60
C GLU A 176 -9.46 8.83 -0.24
N SER A 177 -8.48 9.65 0.18
CA SER A 177 -8.04 10.83 -0.57
C SER A 177 -7.53 10.48 -1.97
N MET A 178 -6.73 9.41 -2.11
CA MET A 178 -6.25 8.94 -3.41
C MET A 178 -7.40 8.50 -4.32
N TRP A 179 -8.42 7.84 -3.76
CA TRP A 179 -9.63 7.48 -4.49
C TRP A 179 -10.40 8.72 -4.95
N HIS A 180 -10.66 9.68 -4.06
CA HIS A 180 -11.38 10.92 -4.36
C HIS A 180 -10.69 11.71 -5.48
N SER A 181 -9.36 11.88 -5.38
CA SER A 181 -8.56 12.59 -6.38
C SER A 181 -8.67 11.93 -7.75
N ARG A 182 -8.47 10.60 -7.83
CA ARG A 182 -8.57 9.85 -9.09
C ARG A 182 -9.98 9.90 -9.68
N ALA A 183 -11.01 9.77 -8.86
CA ALA A 183 -12.40 9.84 -9.31
C ALA A 183 -12.75 11.22 -9.90
N GLN A 184 -12.28 12.31 -9.29
CA GLN A 184 -12.50 13.67 -9.80
C GLN A 184 -11.83 13.92 -11.16
N HIS A 185 -10.71 13.25 -11.43
CA HIS A 185 -10.04 13.29 -12.73
C HIS A 185 -10.62 12.32 -13.77
N GLY A 186 -11.79 11.72 -13.50
CA GLY A 186 -12.47 10.82 -14.44
C GLY A 186 -11.80 9.45 -14.60
N VAL A 187 -10.89 9.08 -13.69
CA VAL A 187 -10.22 7.78 -13.70
C VAL A 187 -11.19 6.72 -13.17
N THR A 188 -11.38 5.65 -13.95
CA THR A 188 -12.28 4.55 -13.60
C THR A 188 -11.51 3.28 -13.27
N VAL A 189 -12.18 2.35 -12.59
CA VAL A 189 -11.65 1.01 -12.22
C VAL A 189 -11.18 0.23 -13.45
N ARG A 190 -11.78 0.44 -14.62
CA ARG A 190 -11.41 -0.28 -15.85
C ARG A 190 -10.13 0.23 -16.49
N ASN A 191 -9.80 1.50 -16.27
CA ASN A 191 -8.73 2.19 -16.99
C ASN A 191 -7.45 2.37 -16.17
N ASP A 192 -7.47 2.05 -14.87
CA ASP A 192 -6.35 2.27 -13.97
C ASP A 192 -6.23 1.19 -12.90
N LEU A 193 -5.08 0.50 -12.87
CA LEU A 193 -4.80 -0.57 -11.92
C LEU A 193 -4.69 -0.04 -10.48
N ILE A 194 -4.10 1.15 -10.28
CA ILE A 194 -3.97 1.74 -8.94
C ILE A 194 -5.35 2.03 -8.34
N MET A 195 -6.32 2.47 -9.16
CA MET A 195 -7.70 2.63 -8.74
C MET A 195 -8.33 1.30 -8.29
N GLN A 196 -8.05 0.19 -8.98
CA GLN A 196 -8.48 -1.15 -8.56
C GLN A 196 -7.88 -1.54 -7.21
N GLU A 197 -6.59 -1.24 -7.00
CA GLU A 197 -5.88 -1.51 -5.76
C GLU A 197 -6.45 -0.73 -4.58
N ILE A 198 -6.64 0.58 -4.75
CA ILE A 198 -7.22 1.46 -3.73
C ILE A 198 -8.60 0.95 -3.32
N LEU A 199 -9.47 0.65 -4.31
CA LEU A 199 -10.81 0.13 -4.03
C LEU A 199 -10.79 -1.25 -3.37
N THR A 200 -9.83 -2.11 -3.72
CA THR A 200 -9.70 -3.40 -3.05
C THR A 200 -9.33 -3.21 -1.59
N MET A 201 -8.37 -2.32 -1.30
CA MET A 201 -7.96 -1.99 0.06
C MET A 201 -9.12 -1.43 0.88
N LEU A 202 -9.84 -0.43 0.35
CA LEU A 202 -11.03 0.14 1.00
C LEU A 202 -12.15 -0.92 1.19
N GLY A 203 -12.23 -1.92 0.30
CA GLY A 203 -13.14 -3.05 0.43
C GLY A 203 -12.79 -4.01 1.58
N PHE A 204 -11.52 -4.09 1.99
CA PHE A 204 -11.13 -4.92 3.14
C PHE A 204 -11.63 -4.35 4.46
N ASP A 205 -11.64 -3.03 4.58
CA ASP A 205 -12.11 -2.33 5.77
C ASP A 205 -13.60 -2.57 6.06
N GLY A 206 -14.42 -2.73 5.01
CA GLY A 206 -15.85 -3.00 5.12
C GLY A 206 -16.22 -4.37 5.67
N SER A 207 -15.27 -5.30 5.82
CA SER A 207 -15.49 -6.63 6.38
C SER A 207 -15.11 -6.66 7.86
N ASP A 208 -15.83 -7.42 8.70
CA ASP A 208 -15.42 -7.63 10.10
C ASP A 208 -14.17 -8.54 10.21
N GLN A 209 -13.79 -9.18 9.11
CA GLN A 209 -12.61 -10.05 8.99
C GLN A 209 -11.31 -9.24 8.87
N GLY A 210 -10.17 -9.91 9.03
CA GLY A 210 -8.85 -9.33 8.76
C GLY A 210 -8.52 -9.28 7.26
N TRP A 211 -7.37 -8.71 6.93
CA TRP A 211 -6.86 -8.60 5.56
C TRP A 211 -5.33 -8.62 5.57
N ALA A 212 -4.75 -8.99 4.44
CA ALA A 212 -3.31 -8.87 4.24
C ALA A 212 -2.95 -8.56 2.79
N VAL A 213 -1.85 -7.85 2.63
CA VAL A 213 -1.20 -7.52 1.37
C VAL A 213 0.28 -7.84 1.54
N ILE A 214 0.84 -8.61 0.60
CA ILE A 214 2.27 -8.89 0.55
C ILE A 214 2.80 -8.39 -0.78
N SER A 215 3.92 -7.68 -0.75
CA SER A 215 4.61 -7.19 -1.94
C SER A 215 6.09 -7.52 -1.93
N ARG A 216 6.68 -7.53 -3.12
CA ARG A 216 8.12 -7.64 -3.35
C ARG A 216 8.50 -6.69 -4.48
N GLY A 217 9.40 -5.75 -4.21
CA GLY A 217 9.70 -4.67 -5.15
C GLY A 217 8.47 -3.81 -5.47
N ALA A 218 8.48 -3.19 -6.66
CA ALA A 218 7.42 -2.28 -7.09
C ALA A 218 6.25 -2.99 -7.81
N ASP A 219 6.51 -4.10 -8.49
CA ASP A 219 5.57 -4.69 -9.46
C ASP A 219 4.82 -5.92 -8.95
N GLU A 220 5.36 -6.60 -7.94
CA GLU A 220 4.75 -7.83 -7.42
C GLU A 220 3.97 -7.56 -6.13
N MET A 221 2.67 -7.80 -6.19
CA MET A 221 1.79 -7.72 -5.03
C MET A 221 0.71 -8.82 -5.06
N ALA A 222 0.40 -9.36 -3.89
CA ALA A 222 -0.72 -10.27 -3.65
C ALA A 222 -1.53 -9.78 -2.46
N ARG A 223 -2.85 -9.87 -2.55
CA ARG A 223 -3.78 -9.37 -1.54
C ARG A 223 -4.99 -10.27 -1.40
N ALA A 224 -5.47 -10.45 -0.18
CA ALA A 224 -6.69 -11.20 0.10
C ALA A 224 -7.28 -10.87 1.48
N LYS A 225 -8.54 -11.26 1.67
CA LYS A 225 -9.21 -11.27 2.98
C LYS A 225 -8.61 -12.36 3.88
N ALA A 226 -8.81 -12.21 5.18
CA ALA A 226 -8.23 -13.03 6.24
C ALA A 226 -8.32 -14.54 5.98
N GLU A 227 -9.50 -15.05 5.64
CA GLU A 227 -9.73 -16.50 5.46
C GLU A 227 -8.99 -17.02 4.23
N THR A 228 -9.15 -16.38 3.07
CA THR A 228 -8.49 -16.77 1.83
C THR A 228 -6.96 -16.71 1.98
N PHE A 229 -6.44 -15.64 2.59
CA PHE A 229 -5.00 -15.48 2.76
C PHE A 229 -4.43 -16.55 3.69
N LEU A 230 -5.02 -16.73 4.87
CA LEU A 230 -4.55 -17.70 5.84
C LEU A 230 -4.61 -19.13 5.28
N LYS A 231 -5.75 -19.51 4.67
CA LYS A 231 -5.92 -20.82 4.04
C LYS A 231 -4.86 -21.08 2.98
N SER A 232 -4.54 -20.09 2.16
CA SER A 232 -3.51 -20.22 1.12
C SER A 232 -2.12 -20.48 1.69
N LEU A 233 -1.79 -19.88 2.84
CA LEU A 233 -0.52 -20.13 3.53
C LEU A 233 -0.50 -21.51 4.21
N GLU A 234 -1.62 -21.95 4.77
CA GLU A 234 -1.75 -23.30 5.33
C GLU A 234 -1.59 -24.38 4.24
N GLU A 235 -2.04 -24.09 3.02
CA GLU A 235 -1.93 -24.94 1.84
C GLU A 235 -0.63 -24.72 1.05
N TYR A 236 0.41 -24.09 1.63
CA TYR A 236 1.66 -23.78 0.92
C TYR A 236 2.28 -24.99 0.22
N THR A 237 2.23 -26.17 0.84
CA THR A 237 2.76 -27.42 0.25
C THR A 237 2.09 -27.80 -1.08
N ALA A 238 0.87 -27.35 -1.33
CA ALA A 238 0.15 -27.60 -2.57
C ALA A 238 0.67 -26.76 -3.75
N TRP A 239 1.24 -25.58 -3.49
CA TRP A 239 1.71 -24.66 -4.52
C TRP A 239 3.20 -24.28 -4.40
N GLU A 240 3.93 -24.91 -3.48
CA GLU A 240 5.36 -24.74 -3.26
C GLU A 240 6.18 -24.96 -4.54
N ALA A 241 5.89 -26.04 -5.28
CA ALA A 241 6.56 -26.32 -6.55
C ALA A 241 6.37 -25.19 -7.58
N ALA A 242 5.15 -24.64 -7.64
CA ALA A 242 4.87 -23.49 -8.50
C ALA A 242 5.57 -22.22 -8.00
N ALA A 243 5.66 -22.01 -6.68
CA ALA A 243 6.41 -20.89 -6.11
C ALA A 243 7.90 -20.92 -6.48
N ALA A 244 8.50 -22.11 -6.51
CA ALA A 244 9.88 -22.30 -6.91
C ALA A 244 10.12 -21.99 -8.41
N GLU A 245 9.13 -22.26 -9.26
CA GLU A 245 9.26 -22.08 -10.72
C GLU A 245 9.04 -20.62 -11.17
N LYS A 246 7.95 -19.99 -10.73
CA LYS A 246 7.54 -18.64 -11.20
C LYS A 246 7.63 -17.55 -10.14
N GLY A 247 8.09 -17.88 -8.93
CA GLY A 247 8.19 -16.95 -7.80
C GLY A 247 7.01 -17.01 -6.85
N PHE A 248 7.24 -16.55 -5.61
CA PHE A 248 6.28 -16.65 -4.51
C PHE A 248 5.00 -15.84 -4.75
N ILE A 249 5.11 -14.55 -5.12
CA ILE A 249 3.95 -13.68 -5.32
C ILE A 249 3.07 -14.14 -6.50
N PRO A 250 3.62 -14.44 -7.69
CA PRO A 250 2.81 -14.95 -8.80
C PRO A 250 2.10 -16.28 -8.47
N ALA A 251 2.77 -17.21 -7.77
CA ALA A 251 2.17 -18.47 -7.36
C ALA A 251 1.06 -18.30 -6.32
N LEU A 252 1.27 -17.42 -5.34
CA LEU A 252 0.25 -17.07 -4.37
C LEU A 252 -1.00 -16.46 -5.04
N ASN A 253 -0.82 -15.56 -6.01
CA ASN A 253 -1.93 -14.97 -6.76
C ASN A 253 -2.71 -16.02 -7.57
N ASP A 254 -2.05 -17.00 -8.16
CA ASP A 254 -2.72 -18.10 -8.87
C ASP A 254 -3.49 -19.01 -7.91
N HIS A 255 -2.95 -19.27 -6.72
CA HIS A 255 -3.67 -20.02 -5.69
C HIS A 255 -4.88 -19.24 -5.15
N PHE A 256 -4.76 -17.92 -4.96
CA PHE A 256 -5.92 -17.09 -4.62
C PHE A 256 -7.03 -17.19 -5.67
N ARG A 257 -6.68 -17.25 -6.96
CA ARG A 257 -7.66 -17.42 -8.04
C ARG A 257 -8.31 -18.81 -8.01
N SER A 258 -7.57 -19.86 -7.68
CA SER A 258 -8.12 -21.23 -7.58
C SER A 258 -9.09 -21.38 -6.40
N LEU A 259 -8.90 -20.60 -5.34
CA LEU A 259 -9.78 -20.58 -4.16
C LEU A 259 -11.05 -19.73 -4.34
N ARG A 260 -11.20 -19.00 -5.46
CA ARG A 260 -12.40 -18.17 -5.69
C ARG A 260 -13.63 -19.06 -5.87
N THR A 261 -14.64 -18.81 -5.05
CA THR A 261 -15.96 -19.42 -5.18
C THR A 261 -16.81 -18.68 -6.21
N GLU A 262 -17.70 -19.38 -6.91
CA GLU A 262 -18.66 -18.78 -7.85
C GLU A 262 -19.56 -17.73 -7.17
N HIS A 263 -19.80 -17.89 -5.87
CA HIS A 263 -20.52 -16.93 -5.03
C HIS A 263 -19.55 -16.18 -4.11
N HIS A 264 -19.43 -14.87 -4.29
CA HIS A 264 -18.71 -13.97 -3.38
C HIS A 264 -19.51 -12.69 -3.17
N CYS A 265 -19.41 -12.13 -1.96
CA CYS A 265 -19.99 -10.84 -1.61
C CYS A 265 -18.88 -9.92 -1.11
N ASN A 266 -18.54 -8.92 -1.94
CA ASN A 266 -17.59 -7.88 -1.57
C ASN A 266 -18.36 -6.66 -1.10
N ARG A 267 -18.03 -6.21 0.11
CA ARG A 267 -18.61 -5.02 0.71
C ARG A 267 -17.57 -3.92 0.68
N LEU A 268 -17.87 -2.85 -0.04
CA LEU A 268 -17.09 -1.63 -0.04
C LEU A 268 -17.83 -0.61 0.83
N THR A 269 -17.14 -0.04 1.82
CA THR A 269 -17.70 1.06 2.63
C THR A 269 -16.93 2.31 2.26
N LEU A 270 -17.61 3.29 1.69
CA LEU A 270 -17.02 4.60 1.36
C LEU A 270 -17.65 5.65 2.27
N PRO A 271 -16.93 6.11 3.31
CA PRO A 271 -17.45 7.14 4.20
C PRO A 271 -17.53 8.50 3.48
N GLY A 272 -18.49 9.34 3.89
CA GLY A 272 -18.52 10.75 3.50
C GLY A 272 -19.01 11.08 2.08
N ILE A 273 -19.43 10.10 1.28
CA ILE A 273 -19.99 10.35 -0.05
C ILE A 273 -21.42 10.90 0.06
N SER A 274 -21.69 12.02 -0.62
CA SER A 274 -23.04 12.58 -0.72
C SER A 274 -23.96 11.73 -1.62
N VAL A 275 -25.27 11.82 -1.41
CA VAL A 275 -26.28 11.11 -2.21
C VAL A 275 -26.20 11.49 -3.71
N ALA A 276 -25.79 12.73 -4.01
CA ALA A 276 -25.58 13.20 -5.38
C ALA A 276 -24.38 12.53 -6.05
N GLU A 277 -23.27 12.35 -5.32
CA GLU A 277 -22.07 11.66 -5.81
C GLU A 277 -22.32 10.15 -5.99
N ILE A 278 -23.11 9.52 -5.09
CA ILE A 278 -23.52 8.11 -5.26
C ILE A 278 -24.27 7.91 -6.59
N GLY A 279 -25.11 8.88 -6.99
CA GLY A 279 -25.82 8.86 -8.26
C GLY A 279 -24.88 8.88 -9.48
N SER A 280 -23.84 9.72 -9.45
CA SER A 280 -22.83 9.80 -10.52
C SER A 280 -21.84 8.64 -10.54
N ILE A 281 -21.66 7.92 -9.42
CA ILE A 281 -20.67 6.85 -9.25
C ILE A 281 -21.24 5.45 -9.51
N LYS A 282 -22.57 5.29 -9.51
CA LYS A 282 -23.27 3.99 -9.66
C LYS A 282 -22.82 3.16 -10.87
N ASP A 283 -22.48 3.80 -11.98
CA ASP A 283 -22.03 3.10 -13.20
C ASP A 283 -20.50 2.87 -13.25
N THR A 284 -19.76 3.38 -12.27
CA THR A 284 -18.28 3.42 -12.27
C THR A 284 -17.68 2.40 -11.30
N VAL A 285 -18.39 2.01 -10.24
CA VAL A 285 -17.89 1.06 -9.23
C VAL A 285 -18.30 -0.37 -9.59
N VAL A 286 -17.30 -1.16 -9.98
CA VAL A 286 -17.43 -2.59 -10.25
C VAL A 286 -16.69 -3.40 -9.20
N CYS A 287 -17.17 -4.61 -8.94
CA CYS A 287 -16.50 -5.56 -8.07
C CYS A 287 -15.12 -5.88 -8.64
N VAL A 288 -14.06 -5.68 -7.85
CA VAL A 288 -12.67 -5.95 -8.27
C VAL A 288 -12.41 -7.44 -8.55
N ASP A 289 -13.21 -8.34 -7.99
CA ASP A 289 -13.04 -9.78 -8.19
C ASP A 289 -13.73 -10.31 -9.45
N CYS A 290 -14.91 -9.78 -9.82
CA CYS A 290 -15.71 -10.30 -10.95
C CYS A 290 -16.13 -9.27 -12.01
N GLY A 291 -15.79 -8.00 -11.83
CA GLY A 291 -16.10 -6.92 -12.78
C GLY A 291 -17.58 -6.56 -12.89
N LYS A 292 -18.47 -7.20 -12.11
CA LYS A 292 -19.91 -6.89 -12.10
C LYS A 292 -20.16 -5.55 -11.39
N PRO A 293 -21.13 -4.74 -11.84
CA PRO A 293 -21.54 -3.53 -11.13
C PRO A 293 -21.92 -3.84 -9.69
N MET A 294 -21.50 -3.00 -8.75
CA MET A 294 -21.87 -3.15 -7.35
C MET A 294 -23.18 -2.41 -7.04
N GLU A 295 -24.00 -3.01 -6.19
CA GLU A 295 -25.19 -2.33 -5.67
C GLU A 295 -24.78 -1.31 -4.60
N ALA A 296 -25.25 -0.06 -4.76
CA ALA A 296 -25.01 1.00 -3.79
C ALA A 296 -26.17 1.07 -2.78
N LEU A 297 -25.85 0.92 -1.50
CA LEU A 297 -26.80 0.97 -0.38
C LEU A 297 -26.39 2.08 0.60
N LEU A 298 -27.35 2.87 1.07
CA LEU A 298 -27.13 3.81 2.16
C LEU A 298 -27.26 3.05 3.50
N MET A 299 -26.21 3.07 4.32
CA MET A 299 -26.19 2.38 5.61
C MET A 299 -26.03 3.39 6.75
N PHE A 300 -26.95 3.35 7.71
CA PHE A 300 -26.81 4.02 8.99
C PHE A 300 -26.29 3.01 10.01
N ARG A 301 -25.13 3.28 10.62
CA ARG A 301 -24.55 2.43 11.66
C ARG A 301 -24.49 3.22 12.97
N CYS A 302 -25.21 2.74 13.98
CA CYS A 302 -25.02 3.18 15.36
C CYS A 302 -24.06 2.20 16.03
N CYS A 303 -22.93 2.68 16.53
CA CYS A 303 -21.99 1.86 17.29
C CYS A 303 -22.04 2.30 18.75
N THR A 304 -22.47 1.40 19.63
CA THR A 304 -22.28 1.53 21.08
C THR A 304 -21.14 0.61 21.45
N ASP A 305 -20.01 1.20 21.83
CA ASP A 305 -18.77 0.62 22.39
C ASP A 305 -18.63 -0.91 22.48
#